data_AF-A0A936ZMK4-F1
#
_entry.id   AF-A0A936ZMK4-F1
#
_cell.length_a   1.000
_cell.length_b   1.000
_cell.length_c   1.000
_cell.angle_alpha   90.00
_cell.angle_beta   90.00
_cell.angle_gamma   90.00
#
_symmetry.space_group_name_H-M   'P 1'
#
loop_
_entity.id
_entity.type
_entity.pdbx_description
1 polymer ?
#
loop_
_entity_poly.entity_id
_entity_poly.type
_entity_poly.pdbx_seq_one_letter_code
_entity_poly.pdbx_strand_id
1 'polypeptide(L)'
;MQRRSFVFAGLGLPTLAFAHHGWSSFDQERPIWLEGRVTRVRWQNPHAELELEPPRDLRVPPDLPTRSLPSQSAPVDGKSLLARATVPTRSRPRWTVELAPLTRMRAWNVKEIQVGDTIGVLGFTFKQEQGDPLLRAEYLFVDGRAYGLRSSPA
;
A
#
# COMPACT_ATOMS: atom_id res chain seq x y z
N MET A 1 -18.54 -58.32 -6.93
CA MET A 1 -18.76 -56.89 -6.59
C MET A 1 -17.50 -56.35 -5.92
N GLN A 2 -16.66 -55.58 -6.61
CA GLN A 2 -15.51 -54.90 -5.99
C GLN A 2 -15.68 -53.38 -6.16
N ARG A 3 -15.90 -52.68 -5.04
CA ARG A 3 -15.97 -51.21 -5.00
C ARG A 3 -14.54 -50.69 -4.84
N ARG A 4 -14.05 -50.01 -5.87
CA ARG A 4 -12.81 -49.23 -5.82
C ARG A 4 -13.13 -47.88 -5.19
N SER A 5 -12.61 -47.63 -4.00
CA SER A 5 -12.65 -46.31 -3.38
C SER A 5 -11.42 -45.53 -3.84
N PHE A 6 -11.61 -44.51 -4.67
CA PHE A 6 -10.61 -43.48 -4.91
C PHE A 6 -10.83 -42.35 -3.91
N VAL A 7 -9.86 -42.12 -3.03
CA VAL A 7 -9.80 -40.91 -2.20
C VAL A 7 -9.06 -39.85 -3.02
N PHE A 8 -9.78 -38.84 -3.50
CA PHE A 8 -9.19 -37.63 -4.03
C PHE A 8 -8.80 -36.73 -2.85
N ALA A 9 -7.52 -36.72 -2.50
CA ALA A 9 -6.97 -35.69 -1.63
C ALA A 9 -6.83 -34.39 -2.45
N GLY A 10 -7.72 -33.43 -2.19
CA GLY A 10 -7.62 -32.08 -2.75
C GLY A 10 -6.40 -31.35 -2.18
N LEU A 11 -5.31 -31.30 -2.95
CA LEU A 11 -4.20 -30.39 -2.70
C LEU A 11 -4.68 -28.95 -2.93
N GLY A 12 -4.95 -28.23 -1.84
CA GLY A 12 -5.12 -26.79 -1.88
C GLY A 12 -3.85 -26.16 -2.40
N LEU A 13 -3.93 -25.52 -3.57
CA LEU A 13 -2.83 -24.72 -4.13
C LEU A 13 -2.49 -23.61 -3.13
N PRO A 14 -1.26 -23.55 -2.58
CA PRO A 14 -0.85 -22.40 -1.82
C PRO A 14 -0.83 -21.21 -2.78
N THR A 15 -1.67 -20.22 -2.51
CA THR A 15 -1.55 -18.91 -3.15
C THR A 15 -0.12 -18.43 -2.92
N LEU A 16 0.62 -18.19 -3.99
CA LEU A 16 1.97 -17.63 -3.96
C LEU A 16 1.92 -16.34 -3.14
N ALA A 17 2.37 -16.41 -1.89
CA ALA A 17 2.71 -15.21 -1.14
C ALA A 17 3.94 -14.64 -1.86
N PHE A 18 3.73 -13.63 -2.71
CA PHE A 18 4.82 -12.92 -3.33
C PHE A 18 5.68 -12.30 -2.23
N ALA A 19 6.89 -12.82 -2.11
CA ALA A 19 7.86 -12.40 -1.12
C ALA A 19 8.53 -11.09 -1.59
N HIS A 20 7.97 -9.93 -1.21
CA HIS A 20 8.58 -8.62 -1.46
C HIS A 20 9.64 -8.31 -0.38
N HIS A 21 10.79 -8.99 -0.39
CA HIS A 21 11.82 -8.86 0.65
C HIS A 21 12.72 -7.61 0.54
N GLY A 22 12.20 -6.50 0.02
CA GLY A 22 12.93 -5.23 0.00
C GLY A 22 12.28 -4.17 -0.88
N TRP A 23 12.66 -2.91 -0.66
CA TRP A 23 12.20 -1.78 -1.47
C TRP A 23 12.82 -1.75 -2.88
N SER A 24 13.85 -2.56 -3.15
CA SER A 24 14.61 -2.58 -4.40
C SER A 24 13.79 -3.03 -5.61
N SER A 25 12.69 -3.77 -5.42
CA SER A 25 11.78 -4.14 -6.50
C SER A 25 10.92 -2.98 -6.99
N PHE A 26 10.80 -1.90 -6.20
CA PHE A 26 9.96 -0.75 -6.51
C PHE A 26 10.77 0.39 -7.11
N ASP A 27 10.11 1.17 -7.96
CA ASP A 27 10.67 2.39 -8.54
C ASP A 27 10.64 3.52 -7.51
N GLN A 28 11.69 3.60 -6.69
CA GLN A 28 11.81 4.61 -5.63
C GLN A 28 12.12 6.02 -6.16
N GLU A 29 12.40 6.17 -7.46
CA GLU A 29 12.64 7.46 -8.10
C GLU A 29 11.32 8.16 -8.47
N ARG A 30 10.23 7.40 -8.59
CA ARG A 30 8.91 7.89 -8.98
C ARG A 30 7.85 7.67 -7.88
N PRO A 31 7.78 8.56 -6.88
CA PRO A 31 6.76 8.46 -5.84
C PRO A 31 5.36 8.67 -6.43
N ILE A 32 4.45 7.75 -6.12
CA ILE A 32 3.07 7.74 -6.61
C ILE A 32 2.13 8.18 -5.50
N TRP A 33 1.29 9.14 -5.83
CA TRP A 33 0.12 9.50 -5.05
C TRP A 33 -1.09 8.68 -5.49
N LEU A 34 -1.74 8.04 -4.52
CA LEU A 34 -3.09 7.50 -4.65
C LEU A 34 -3.97 8.16 -3.59
N GLU A 35 -5.18 8.54 -3.98
CA GLU A 35 -6.26 8.89 -3.07
C GLU A 35 -7.51 8.18 -3.55
N GLY A 36 -8.31 7.65 -2.64
CA GLY A 36 -9.51 6.91 -3.04
C GLY A 36 -10.28 6.32 -1.87
N ARG A 37 -11.38 5.66 -2.22
CA ARG A 37 -12.20 4.92 -1.27
C ARG A 37 -11.63 3.52 -1.07
N VAL A 38 -11.53 3.09 0.19
CA VAL A 38 -11.17 1.72 0.54
C VAL A 38 -12.35 0.79 0.24
N THR A 39 -12.12 -0.21 -0.59
CA THR A 39 -13.14 -1.19 -1.01
C THR A 39 -12.93 -2.55 -0.36
N ARG A 40 -11.71 -2.84 0.10
CA ARG A 40 -11.37 -4.05 0.86
C ARG A 40 -10.26 -3.78 1.85
N VAL A 41 -10.32 -4.46 3.00
CA VAL A 41 -9.28 -4.42 4.03
C VAL A 41 -8.86 -5.84 4.39
N ARG A 42 -7.55 -6.05 4.52
CA ARG A 42 -6.94 -7.22 5.16
C ARG A 42 -6.01 -6.74 6.26
N TRP A 43 -6.54 -6.58 7.47
CA TRP A 43 -5.78 -6.08 8.62
C TRP A 43 -5.12 -7.20 9.42
N GLN A 44 -4.16 -7.89 8.79
CA GLN A 44 -3.50 -9.07 9.35
C GLN A 44 -1.99 -9.04 9.06
N ASN A 45 -1.24 -9.96 9.68
CA ASN A 45 0.17 -10.17 9.34
C ASN A 45 0.31 -11.01 8.04
N PRO A 46 1.43 -10.89 7.28
CA PRO A 46 2.66 -10.15 7.60
C PRO A 46 2.60 -8.63 7.35
N HIS A 47 1.72 -8.19 6.45
CA HIS A 47 1.47 -6.79 6.13
C HIS A 47 -0.05 -6.58 6.07
N ALA A 48 -0.50 -5.42 6.55
CA ALA A 48 -1.86 -5.00 6.25
C ALA A 48 -1.96 -4.63 4.77
N GLU A 49 -3.06 -4.99 4.13
CA GLU A 49 -3.33 -4.68 2.73
C GLU A 49 -4.70 -4.04 2.59
N LEU A 50 -4.83 -3.13 1.62
CA LEU A 50 -6.07 -2.46 1.26
C LEU A 50 -6.30 -2.60 -0.25
N GLU A 51 -7.55 -2.73 -0.68
CA GLU A 51 -7.91 -2.37 -2.05
C GLU A 51 -8.47 -0.94 -2.03
N LEU A 52 -7.90 -0.10 -2.89
CA LEU A 52 -8.24 1.30 -3.05
C LEU A 52 -8.84 1.53 -4.43
N GLU A 53 -9.93 2.27 -4.49
CA GLU A 53 -10.56 2.75 -5.71
C GLU A 53 -10.36 4.27 -5.86
N PRO A 54 -9.40 4.73 -6.68
CA PRO A 54 -9.21 6.15 -6.94
C PRO A 54 -10.32 6.74 -7.82
N PRO A 55 -10.60 8.05 -7.69
CA PRO A 55 -11.49 8.75 -8.61
C PRO A 55 -10.90 8.76 -10.02
N ARG A 56 -11.76 8.91 -11.03
CA ARG A 56 -11.35 8.91 -12.45
C ARG A 56 -10.40 10.05 -12.80
N ASP A 57 -10.53 11.17 -12.13
CA ASP A 57 -9.75 12.39 -12.31
C ASP A 57 -8.73 12.59 -11.17
N LEU A 58 -8.18 11.49 -10.64
CA LEU A 58 -7.12 11.52 -9.62
C LEU A 58 -6.02 12.51 -10.01
N ARG A 59 -5.71 13.42 -9.08
CA ARG A 59 -4.64 14.41 -9.19
C ARG A 59 -3.80 14.38 -7.92
N VAL A 60 -2.57 14.86 -8.05
CA VAL A 60 -1.76 15.20 -6.87
C VAL A 60 -2.39 16.43 -6.22
N PRO A 61 -2.71 16.40 -4.91
CA PRO A 61 -3.22 17.56 -4.21
C PRO A 61 -2.20 18.71 -4.25
N PRO A 62 -2.62 19.96 -4.53
CA PRO A 62 -1.69 21.08 -4.65
C PRO A 62 -0.97 21.41 -3.33
N ASP A 63 -1.56 21.04 -2.20
CA ASP A 63 -0.99 21.20 -0.86
C ASP A 63 -0.06 20.04 -0.47
N LEU A 64 -0.01 18.94 -1.24
CA LEU A 64 0.78 17.76 -0.88
C LEU A 64 2.25 18.10 -0.55
N PRO A 65 2.99 18.92 -1.33
CA PRO A 65 4.39 19.23 -1.05
C PRO A 65 4.63 19.99 0.27
N THR A 66 3.60 20.59 0.86
CA THR A 66 3.71 21.38 2.10
C THR A 66 3.14 20.67 3.32
N ARG A 67 2.57 19.46 3.17
CA ARG A 67 2.04 18.68 4.29
C ARG A 67 3.15 18.30 5.27
N SER A 68 2.87 18.47 6.56
CA SER A 68 3.78 18.05 7.61
C SER A 68 3.86 16.53 7.67
N LEU A 69 5.07 16.00 7.76
CA LEU A 69 5.34 14.58 7.90
C LEU A 69 5.92 14.28 9.27
N PRO A 70 5.58 13.14 9.89
CA PRO A 70 6.16 12.77 11.17
C PRO A 70 7.60 12.28 10.99
N SER A 71 8.42 12.48 12.02
CA SER A 71 9.79 11.95 12.08
C SER A 71 9.78 10.43 12.23
N GLN A 72 10.61 9.75 11.45
CA GLN A 72 10.80 8.30 11.52
C GLN A 72 12.26 7.99 11.82
N SER A 73 12.55 6.81 12.35
CA SER A 73 13.92 6.41 12.67
C SER A 73 14.80 6.20 11.43
N ALA A 74 14.21 5.84 10.28
CA ALA A 74 14.91 5.84 9.00
C ALA A 74 15.02 7.27 8.42
N PRO A 75 16.17 7.63 7.82
CA PRO A 75 16.39 8.95 7.23
C PRO A 75 15.68 9.08 5.88
N VAL A 76 14.36 9.29 5.89
CA VAL A 76 13.56 9.50 4.68
C VAL A 76 13.47 10.99 4.39
N ASP A 77 13.88 11.40 3.19
CA ASP A 77 13.62 12.75 2.68
C ASP A 77 12.18 12.89 2.18
N GLY A 78 11.25 12.90 3.13
CA GLY A 78 9.81 12.92 2.85
C GLY A 78 9.37 14.17 2.08
N LYS A 79 9.96 15.34 2.37
CA LYS A 79 9.63 16.58 1.66
C LYS A 79 9.92 16.47 0.17
N SER A 80 11.07 15.91 -0.18
CA SER A 80 11.49 15.66 -1.55
C SER A 80 10.58 14.64 -2.26
N LEU A 81 10.11 13.61 -1.53
CA LEU A 81 9.14 12.66 -2.06
C LEU A 81 7.77 13.29 -2.34
N LEU A 82 7.24 14.10 -1.42
CA LEU A 82 5.96 14.81 -1.63
C LEU A 82 6.03 15.77 -2.82
N ALA A 83 7.16 16.48 -2.98
CA ALA A 83 7.35 17.41 -4.09
C ALA A 83 7.45 16.74 -5.46
N ARG A 84 7.94 15.49 -5.53
CA ARG A 84 8.03 14.71 -6.77
C ARG A 84 6.82 13.82 -7.04
N ALA A 85 5.84 13.80 -6.16
CA ALA A 85 4.68 12.93 -6.27
C ALA A 85 4.01 13.12 -7.63
N THR A 86 3.63 11.99 -8.24
CA THR A 86 2.85 11.97 -9.48
C THR A 86 1.71 10.96 -9.34
N VAL A 87 0.75 10.98 -10.26
CA VAL A 87 -0.32 9.96 -10.28
C VAL A 87 0.09 8.79 -11.18
N PRO A 88 -0.56 7.62 -11.05
CA PRO A 88 -0.32 6.54 -11.99
C PRO A 88 -0.72 6.91 -13.42
N THR A 89 -0.07 6.28 -14.40
CA THR A 89 -0.35 6.42 -15.83
C THR A 89 -1.34 5.37 -16.33
N ARG A 90 -1.51 4.26 -15.61
CA ARG A 90 -2.50 3.24 -15.98
C ARG A 90 -3.94 3.73 -15.77
N SER A 91 -4.84 3.36 -16.68
CA SER A 91 -6.27 3.70 -16.63
C SER A 91 -7.11 2.81 -15.70
N ARG A 92 -6.47 2.08 -14.77
CA ARG A 92 -7.13 1.09 -13.91
C ARG A 92 -7.61 1.74 -12.60
N PRO A 93 -8.88 1.56 -12.22
CA PRO A 93 -9.45 2.22 -11.05
C PRO A 93 -9.23 1.47 -9.73
N ARG A 94 -8.52 0.33 -9.69
CA ARG A 94 -8.34 -0.44 -8.44
C ARG A 94 -6.89 -0.80 -8.21
N TRP A 95 -6.41 -0.49 -7.02
CA TRP A 95 -5.03 -0.68 -6.57
C TRP A 95 -5.01 -1.48 -5.28
N THR A 96 -4.10 -2.45 -5.21
CA THR A 96 -3.70 -3.05 -3.94
C THR A 96 -2.67 -2.15 -3.30
N VAL A 97 -2.90 -1.72 -2.07
CA VAL A 97 -1.93 -1.00 -1.26
C VAL A 97 -1.40 -1.92 -0.18
N GLU A 98 -0.10 -2.20 -0.22
CA GLU A 98 0.61 -2.89 0.85
C GLU A 98 1.10 -1.85 1.88
N LEU A 99 0.57 -1.94 3.09
CA LEU A 99 0.95 -1.10 4.22
C LEU A 99 2.15 -1.71 4.97
N ALA A 100 2.54 -1.09 6.08
CA ALA A 100 3.54 -1.67 6.96
C ALA A 100 3.00 -2.91 7.72
N PRO A 101 3.89 -3.76 8.28
CA PRO A 101 3.49 -4.81 9.22
C PRO A 101 2.69 -4.25 10.40
N LEU A 102 1.76 -5.02 10.94
CA LEU A 102 0.89 -4.57 12.03
C LEU A 102 1.65 -4.10 13.27
N THR A 103 2.84 -4.64 13.53
CA THR A 103 3.72 -4.18 14.61
C THR A 103 4.13 -2.72 14.43
N ARG A 104 4.45 -2.31 13.19
CA ARG A 104 4.77 -0.92 12.86
C ARG A 104 3.53 -0.04 12.85
N MET A 105 2.42 -0.53 12.30
CA MET A 105 1.14 0.20 12.34
C MET A 105 0.73 0.53 13.78
N ARG A 106 0.91 -0.43 14.72
CA ARG A 106 0.69 -0.23 16.16
C ARG A 106 1.68 0.76 16.77
N ALA A 107 2.96 0.70 16.42
CA ALA A 107 3.97 1.66 16.90
C ALA A 107 3.61 3.12 16.51
N TRP A 108 2.98 3.30 15.36
CA TRP A 108 2.46 4.58 14.88
C TRP A 108 1.07 4.96 15.42
N ASN A 109 0.45 4.08 16.21
CA ASN A 109 -0.94 4.19 16.65
C ASN A 109 -1.91 4.42 15.49
N VAL A 110 -1.67 3.78 14.34
CA VAL A 110 -2.60 3.84 13.21
C VAL A 110 -3.86 3.08 13.59
N LYS A 111 -5.00 3.78 13.55
CA LYS A 111 -6.31 3.15 13.69
C LYS A 111 -6.53 2.22 12.50
N GLU A 112 -7.21 1.10 12.75
CA GLU A 112 -7.56 0.17 11.69
C GLU A 112 -8.45 0.84 10.66
N ILE A 113 -7.97 0.88 9.42
CA ILE A 113 -8.69 1.43 8.28
C ILE A 113 -9.87 0.53 7.96
N GLN A 114 -11.03 1.10 7.72
CA GLN A 114 -12.27 0.39 7.44
C GLN A 114 -12.64 0.49 5.96
N VAL A 115 -13.45 -0.47 5.51
CA VAL A 115 -14.09 -0.37 4.19
C VAL A 115 -14.97 0.88 4.18
N GLY A 116 -14.78 1.70 3.14
CA GLY A 116 -15.50 2.94 2.93
C GLY A 116 -14.76 4.20 3.37
N ASP A 117 -13.65 4.07 4.10
CA ASP A 117 -12.77 5.20 4.42
C ASP A 117 -12.21 5.80 3.12
N THR A 118 -12.01 7.11 3.11
CA THR A 118 -11.23 7.80 2.07
C THR A 118 -9.85 8.09 2.63
N ILE A 119 -8.82 7.58 1.97
CA ILE A 119 -7.44 7.71 2.41
C ILE A 119 -6.54 8.21 1.28
N GLY A 120 -5.46 8.88 1.65
CA GLY A 120 -4.36 9.23 0.76
C GLY A 120 -3.14 8.37 1.05
N VAL A 121 -2.40 7.98 0.02
CA VAL A 121 -1.19 7.17 0.13
C VAL A 121 -0.14 7.71 -0.82
N LEU A 122 1.04 8.00 -0.28
CA LEU A 122 2.25 8.16 -1.08
C LEU A 122 3.04 6.86 -1.01
N GLY A 123 3.46 6.32 -2.13
CA GLY A 123 4.21 5.07 -2.15
C GLY A 123 4.95 4.84 -3.46
N PHE A 124 5.36 3.60 -3.68
CA PHE A 124 6.07 3.21 -4.89
C PHE A 124 5.44 1.97 -5.50
N THR A 125 5.42 1.94 -6.82
CA THR A 125 4.97 0.82 -7.66
C THR A 125 6.18 0.27 -8.42
N PHE A 126 6.00 -0.85 -9.12
CA PHE A 126 7.02 -1.37 -10.03
C PHE A 126 7.37 -0.39 -11.15
N LYS A 127 8.59 -0.49 -11.68
CA LYS A 127 9.07 0.32 -12.81
C LYS A 127 8.09 0.26 -13.98
N GLN A 128 7.84 1.40 -14.60
CA GLN A 128 6.90 1.54 -15.71
C GLN A 128 5.49 0.98 -15.41
N GLU A 129 5.13 0.84 -14.13
CA GLU A 129 3.83 0.28 -13.73
C GLU A 129 3.58 -1.16 -14.24
N GLN A 130 4.65 -1.92 -14.49
CA GLN A 130 4.53 -3.31 -14.94
C GLN A 130 3.92 -4.24 -13.89
N GLY A 131 3.15 -5.24 -14.34
CA GLY A 131 2.54 -6.25 -13.47
C GLY A 131 1.32 -5.74 -12.70
N ASP A 132 1.14 -6.28 -11.50
CA ASP A 132 -0.03 -5.99 -10.66
C ASP A 132 -0.10 -4.51 -10.26
N PRO A 133 -1.31 -3.95 -10.05
CA PRO A 133 -1.51 -2.61 -9.51
C PRO A 133 -1.23 -2.58 -8.01
N LEU A 134 0.02 -2.84 -7.65
CA LEU A 134 0.51 -2.81 -6.29
C LEU A 134 1.23 -1.49 -5.99
N LEU A 135 0.82 -0.84 -4.91
CA LEU A 135 1.54 0.28 -4.33
C LEU A 135 2.04 -0.11 -2.93
N ARG A 136 3.35 -0.06 -2.71
CA ARG A 136 3.92 -0.17 -1.37
C ARG A 136 3.92 1.20 -0.72
N ALA A 137 3.22 1.35 0.39
CA ALA A 137 3.02 2.63 1.05
C ALA A 137 4.30 3.12 1.77
N GLU A 138 4.71 4.35 1.47
CA GLU A 138 5.77 5.10 2.16
C GLU A 138 5.16 6.00 3.24
N TYR A 139 4.10 6.72 2.89
CA TYR A 139 3.29 7.53 3.79
C TYR A 139 1.82 7.22 3.61
N LEU A 140 1.11 7.14 4.73
CA LEU A 140 -0.35 7.00 4.80
C LEU A 140 -0.94 8.29 5.36
N PHE A 141 -2.01 8.79 4.74
CA PHE A 141 -2.73 10.00 5.12
C PHE A 141 -4.19 9.66 5.41
N VAL A 142 -4.62 9.85 6.65
CA VAL A 142 -5.97 9.51 7.13
C VAL A 142 -6.40 10.54 8.16
N ASP A 143 -7.61 11.08 8.03
CA ASP A 143 -8.19 12.06 8.95
C ASP A 143 -7.26 13.26 9.25
N GLY A 144 -6.60 13.78 8.20
CA GLY A 144 -5.66 14.90 8.32
C GLY A 144 -4.32 14.57 9.01
N ARG A 145 -4.09 13.30 9.36
CA ARG A 145 -2.82 12.82 9.95
C ARG A 145 -1.99 12.08 8.91
N ALA A 146 -0.68 12.31 8.94
CA ALA A 146 0.29 11.55 8.15
C ALA A 146 1.02 10.54 9.03
N TYR A 147 1.29 9.35 8.49
CA TYR A 147 2.04 8.27 9.14
C TYR A 147 3.16 7.81 8.23
N GLY A 148 4.38 7.69 8.77
CA GLY A 148 5.52 7.15 8.05
C GLY A 148 5.54 5.63 8.12
N LEU A 149 5.61 4.94 6.99
CA LEU A 149 5.50 3.47 6.93
C LEU A 149 6.82 2.76 6.61
N ARG A 150 7.88 3.53 6.32
CA ARG A 150 9.25 3.03 6.13
C ARG A 150 9.80 2.39 7.40
N SER A 151 9.60 3.05 8.54
CA SER A 151 10.19 2.67 9.82
C SER A 151 9.31 3.08 11.00
N SER A 152 9.72 2.76 12.22
CA SER A 152 9.02 3.19 13.44
C SER A 152 9.14 4.71 13.62
N PRO A 153 8.32 5.33 14.50
CA PRO A 153 8.53 6.71 14.92
C PRO A 153 9.96 6.93 15.42
N ALA A 154 10.48 8.15 15.19
CA ALA A 154 11.77 8.59 15.74
C ALA A 154 11.69 8.88 17.24
#